data_AF-A0AAW8KVC2-F1
#
_entry.id   AF-A0AAW8KVC2-F1
#
_cell.length_a   1.000
_cell.length_b   1.000
_cell.length_c   1.000
_cell.angle_alpha   90.00
_cell.angle_beta   90.00
_cell.angle_gamma   90.00
#
_symmetry.space_group_name_H-M   'P 1'
#
loop_
_entity.id
_entity.type
_entity.pdbx_description
1 polymer ?
#
loop_
_entity_poly.entity_id
_entity_poly.type
_entity_poly.pdbx_seq_one_letter_code
_entity_poly.pdbx_strand_id
1 'polypeptide(L)'
;TASLNWSAADASQLLNDEDDEPTPQGSTSVTTTLRGSNAPKVISSTPRVAPIRDTSGYNAQPSVSARAALVMDAQTGEVLYSKNTNASVPIASITKVMTAVVTADARLNMSEEITLEQIDFAGAGGKNSSSTLRVGDKMNRAEVL
;
A
#
# COMPACT_ATOMS: atom_id res chain seq x y z
N THR A 1 5.20 33.06 12.59
CA THR A 1 4.52 32.01 13.38
C THR A 1 3.02 32.28 13.32
N ALA A 2 2.29 31.61 12.43
CA ALA A 2 0.83 31.74 12.35
C ALA A 2 0.20 30.54 13.06
N SER A 3 -0.43 30.78 14.21
CA SER A 3 -1.20 29.77 14.95
C SER A 3 -2.63 29.77 14.43
N LEU A 4 -3.07 28.67 13.81
CA LEU A 4 -4.46 28.43 13.47
C LEU A 4 -5.18 27.88 14.71
N ASN A 5 -6.19 28.59 15.20
CA ASN A 5 -7.03 28.17 16.31
C ASN A 5 -8.42 27.84 15.75
N TRP A 6 -8.82 26.57 15.81
CA TRP A 6 -10.10 26.11 15.29
C TRP A 6 -11.19 26.26 16.37
N SER A 7 -12.27 26.97 16.07
CA SER A 7 -13.37 27.16 17.02
C SER A 7 -14.38 26.02 16.90
N ALA A 8 -15.04 25.67 18.02
CA ALA A 8 -16.08 24.62 18.04
C ALA A 8 -17.32 24.98 17.18
N ALA A 9 -17.49 26.27 16.86
CA ALA A 9 -18.53 26.75 15.97
C ALA A 9 -18.22 26.39 14.51
N ASP A 10 -16.97 26.52 14.06
CA ASP A 10 -16.56 26.15 12.71
C ASP A 10 -16.65 24.63 12.47
N ALA A 11 -16.39 23.82 13.51
CA ALA A 11 -16.55 22.37 13.46
C ALA A 11 -18.02 21.93 13.27
N SER A 12 -18.96 22.72 13.79
CA SER A 12 -20.39 22.40 13.74
C SER A 12 -21.02 22.79 12.40
N GLN A 13 -20.43 23.76 11.70
CA GLN A 13 -20.87 24.18 10.37
C GLN A 13 -20.50 23.18 9.27
N LEU A 14 -19.39 22.45 9.47
CA LEU A 14 -18.93 21.37 8.60
C LEU A 14 -19.76 20.07 8.72
N LEU A 15 -20.59 19.94 9.76
CA LEU A 15 -21.44 18.76 9.97
C LEU A 15 -22.85 18.91 9.36
N ASN A 16 -23.20 20.10 8.87
CA ASN A 16 -24.53 20.43 8.35
C ASN A 16 -24.58 20.59 6.81
N ASP A 17 -23.46 20.42 6.11
CA ASP A 17 -23.42 20.36 4.64
C ASP A 17 -23.59 18.89 4.20
N GLU A 18 -24.79 18.35 4.38
CA GLU A 18 -25.26 17.19 3.62
C GLU A 18 -25.59 17.64 2.19
N ASP A 19 -25.06 16.93 1.19
CA ASP A 19 -25.49 16.89 -0.23
C ASP A 19 -24.71 17.67 -1.33
N ASP A 20 -23.38 17.87 -1.26
CA ASP A 20 -22.59 18.07 -2.50
C ASP A 20 -21.08 17.80 -2.32
N GLU A 21 -20.63 16.57 -2.56
CA GLU A 21 -19.20 16.21 -2.63
C GLU A 21 -18.70 16.34 -4.08
N PRO A 22 -17.84 17.32 -4.43
CA PRO A 22 -17.24 17.38 -5.75
C PRO A 22 -16.16 16.29 -5.87
N THR A 23 -16.50 15.19 -6.54
CA THR A 23 -15.54 14.13 -6.90
C THR A 23 -14.33 14.72 -7.66
N PRO A 24 -13.07 14.36 -7.34
CA PRO A 24 -11.92 14.80 -8.11
C PRO A 24 -11.89 14.14 -9.49
N GLN A 25 -12.20 14.91 -10.55
CA GLN A 25 -12.06 14.46 -11.94
C GLN A 25 -10.61 14.54 -12.42
N GLY A 26 -9.79 13.56 -12.04
CA GLY A 26 -8.42 13.39 -12.53
C GLY A 26 -8.32 12.27 -13.57
N SER A 27 -8.81 12.49 -14.80
CA SER A 27 -8.62 11.55 -15.92
C SER A 27 -7.35 11.90 -16.69
N THR A 28 -6.31 11.07 -16.61
CA THR A 28 -5.12 11.19 -17.46
C THR A 28 -5.32 10.33 -18.72
N SER A 29 -5.83 10.94 -19.79
CA SER A 29 -5.96 10.27 -21.09
C SER A 29 -4.67 10.41 -21.90
N VAL A 30 -3.84 9.37 -21.93
CA VAL A 30 -2.66 9.29 -22.81
C VAL A 30 -3.12 8.91 -24.22
N THR A 31 -3.06 9.87 -25.15
CA THR A 31 -3.39 9.66 -26.57
C THR A 31 -2.11 9.43 -27.37
N THR A 32 -1.86 8.18 -27.77
CA THR A 32 -0.83 7.85 -28.77
C THR A 32 -1.52 7.51 -30.09
N THR A 33 -1.25 8.28 -31.12
CA THR A 33 -1.83 8.13 -32.46
C THR A 33 -1.22 6.93 -33.20
N LEU A 34 -2.09 6.08 -33.76
CA LEU A 34 -1.75 4.84 -34.47
C LEU A 34 -1.45 5.11 -35.96
N ARG A 35 -0.44 4.43 -36.52
CA ARG A 35 -0.34 4.19 -37.97
C ARG A 35 0.18 2.77 -38.24
N GLY A 36 -0.63 1.96 -38.90
CA GLY A 36 -0.23 0.66 -39.47
C GLY A 36 -1.18 -0.48 -39.12
N SER A 37 -1.96 -0.93 -40.10
CA SER A 37 -2.84 -2.09 -40.04
C SER A 37 -2.05 -3.39 -39.78
N ASN A 38 -2.54 -4.17 -38.80
CA ASN A 38 -1.99 -5.41 -38.22
C ASN A 38 -0.94 -5.22 -37.09
N ALA A 39 -1.44 -4.95 -35.88
CA ALA A 39 -0.70 -5.01 -34.62
C ALA A 39 -1.61 -5.65 -33.53
N PRO A 40 -1.05 -6.34 -32.52
CA PRO A 40 -1.82 -7.18 -31.61
C PRO A 40 -2.83 -6.35 -30.81
N LYS A 41 -4.00 -6.93 -30.56
CA LYS A 41 -5.06 -6.36 -29.73
C LYS A 41 -4.48 -5.94 -28.38
N VAL A 42 -4.18 -4.65 -28.22
CA VAL A 42 -3.72 -4.10 -26.95
C VAL A 42 -4.94 -4.16 -26.03
N ILE A 43 -4.95 -5.16 -25.14
CA ILE A 43 -5.96 -5.27 -24.10
C ILE A 43 -5.64 -4.17 -23.10
N SER A 44 -6.25 -3.01 -23.29
CA SER A 44 -6.25 -1.94 -22.29
C SER A 44 -7.12 -2.40 -21.13
N SER A 45 -6.56 -3.20 -20.22
CA SER A 45 -7.21 -3.49 -18.95
C SER A 45 -7.14 -2.23 -18.10
N THR A 46 -8.26 -1.51 -17.99
CA THR A 46 -8.44 -0.52 -16.94
C THR A 46 -8.10 -1.19 -15.60
N PRO A 47 -7.28 -0.58 -14.73
CA PRO A 47 -7.01 -1.14 -13.41
C PRO A 47 -8.35 -1.24 -12.68
N ARG A 48 -8.88 -2.45 -12.61
CA ARG A 48 -10.13 -2.76 -11.94
C ARG A 48 -9.77 -3.18 -10.54
N VAL A 49 -10.20 -2.42 -9.54
CA VAL A 49 -10.25 -2.92 -8.17
C VAL A 49 -11.33 -4.01 -8.17
N ALA A 50 -10.91 -5.25 -8.42
CA ALA A 50 -11.81 -6.38 -8.39
C ALA A 50 -12.18 -6.65 -6.91
N PRO A 51 -13.47 -6.78 -6.59
CA PRO A 51 -13.88 -7.07 -5.22
C PRO A 51 -13.32 -8.42 -4.79
N ILE A 52 -12.89 -8.52 -3.53
CA ILE A 52 -12.50 -9.81 -2.95
C ILE A 52 -13.76 -10.67 -2.86
N ARG A 53 -13.84 -11.69 -3.71
CA ARG A 53 -14.98 -12.63 -3.76
C ARG A 53 -14.70 -13.84 -2.90
N ASP A 54 -15.76 -14.35 -2.26
CA ASP A 54 -15.70 -15.68 -1.68
C ASP A 54 -15.60 -16.72 -2.79
N THR A 55 -14.59 -17.56 -2.67
CA THR A 55 -14.22 -18.60 -3.64
C THR A 55 -14.69 -19.99 -3.19
N SER A 56 -15.34 -20.10 -2.03
CA SER A 56 -15.82 -21.36 -1.43
C SER A 56 -16.70 -22.24 -2.34
N GLY A 57 -17.34 -21.64 -3.35
CA GLY A 57 -18.18 -22.34 -4.34
C GLY A 57 -17.43 -22.99 -5.49
N TYR A 58 -16.10 -22.79 -5.63
CA TYR A 58 -15.33 -23.44 -6.70
C TYR A 58 -15.08 -24.92 -6.39
N ASN A 59 -15.26 -25.77 -7.41
CA ASN A 59 -14.90 -27.18 -7.31
C ASN A 59 -13.37 -27.33 -7.20
N ALA A 60 -12.92 -28.30 -6.38
CA ALA A 60 -11.51 -28.66 -6.20
C ALA A 60 -10.59 -27.55 -5.64
N GLN A 61 -11.04 -26.81 -4.61
CA GLN A 61 -10.17 -25.88 -3.89
C GLN A 61 -8.97 -26.57 -3.21
N PRO A 62 -7.78 -25.94 -3.19
CA PRO A 62 -6.63 -26.47 -2.47
C PRO A 62 -6.88 -26.45 -0.96
N SER A 63 -6.38 -27.47 -0.26
CA SER A 63 -6.36 -27.49 1.21
C SER A 63 -5.22 -26.60 1.70
N VAL A 64 -5.55 -25.55 2.46
CA VAL A 64 -4.59 -24.58 3.00
C VAL A 64 -4.67 -24.58 4.53
N SER A 65 -3.55 -24.84 5.21
CA SER A 65 -3.46 -24.88 6.67
C SER A 65 -3.37 -23.48 7.32
N ALA A 66 -3.12 -22.44 6.53
CA ALA A 66 -3.02 -21.06 7.02
C ALA A 66 -4.34 -20.56 7.64
N ARG A 67 -4.24 -19.62 8.59
CA ARG A 67 -5.40 -18.98 9.26
C ARG A 67 -6.23 -18.13 8.30
N ALA A 68 -5.57 -17.43 7.39
CA ALA A 68 -6.15 -16.64 6.31
C ALA A 68 -5.25 -16.74 5.07
N ALA A 69 -5.82 -16.62 3.87
CA ALA A 69 -5.09 -16.67 2.60
C ALA A 69 -5.88 -15.95 1.49
N LEU A 70 -5.16 -15.36 0.53
CA LEU A 70 -5.70 -14.71 -0.65
C LEU A 70 -4.77 -15.00 -1.83
N VAL A 71 -5.33 -15.43 -2.96
CA VAL A 71 -4.62 -15.55 -4.24
C VAL A 71 -5.35 -14.68 -5.24
N MET A 72 -4.62 -13.77 -5.85
CA MET A 72 -5.14 -12.79 -6.80
C MET A 72 -4.22 -12.73 -8.02
N ASP A 73 -4.81 -12.65 -9.21
CA ASP A 73 -4.07 -12.31 -10.42
C ASP A 73 -3.65 -10.83 -10.37
N ALA A 74 -2.35 -10.58 -10.46
CA ALA A 74 -1.78 -9.23 -10.26
C ALA A 74 -2.12 -8.24 -11.38
N GLN A 75 -2.45 -8.71 -12.59
CA GLN A 75 -2.76 -7.85 -13.73
C GLN A 75 -4.25 -7.47 -13.77
N THR A 76 -5.11 -8.44 -13.48
CA THR A 76 -6.56 -8.31 -13.61
C THR A 76 -7.28 -8.04 -12.28
N GLY A 77 -6.61 -8.31 -11.16
CA GLY A 77 -7.20 -8.27 -9.82
C GLY A 77 -8.11 -9.46 -9.51
N GLU A 78 -8.26 -10.43 -10.41
CA GLU A 78 -9.17 -11.55 -10.20
C GLU A 78 -8.75 -12.40 -9.00
N VAL A 79 -9.67 -12.60 -8.06
CA VAL A 79 -9.43 -13.47 -6.89
C VAL A 79 -9.68 -14.92 -7.28
N LEU A 80 -8.62 -15.71 -7.26
CA LEU A 80 -8.61 -17.14 -7.58
C LEU A 80 -8.86 -18.01 -6.35
N TYR A 81 -8.49 -17.52 -5.16
CA TYR A 81 -8.71 -18.22 -3.89
C TYR A 81 -8.79 -17.23 -2.73
N SER A 82 -9.67 -17.50 -1.77
CA SER A 82 -9.93 -16.67 -0.60
C SER A 82 -10.23 -17.53 0.63
N LYS A 83 -9.59 -17.24 1.75
CA LYS A 83 -9.88 -17.85 3.06
C LYS A 83 -9.75 -16.79 4.14
N ASN A 84 -10.83 -16.50 4.87
CA ASN A 84 -10.86 -15.57 6.00
C ASN A 84 -10.21 -14.20 5.70
N THR A 85 -10.43 -13.64 4.50
CA THR A 85 -9.71 -12.45 4.00
C THR A 85 -9.96 -11.18 4.81
N ASN A 86 -11.12 -11.08 5.48
CA ASN A 86 -11.50 -9.92 6.29
C ASN A 86 -11.16 -10.08 7.78
N ALA A 87 -10.50 -11.19 8.16
CA ALA A 87 -10.15 -11.43 9.56
C ALA A 87 -8.93 -10.61 9.98
N SER A 88 -9.03 -9.88 11.09
CA SER A 88 -7.88 -9.19 11.70
C SER A 88 -6.94 -10.21 12.34
N VAL A 89 -5.71 -10.28 11.84
CA VAL A 89 -4.65 -11.16 12.34
C VAL A 89 -3.33 -10.39 12.45
N PRO A 90 -2.44 -10.73 13.41
CA PRO A 90 -1.13 -10.09 13.49
C PRO A 90 -0.33 -10.29 12.20
N ILE A 91 0.04 -9.18 11.55
CA ILE A 91 0.72 -9.19 10.24
C ILE A 91 2.26 -9.28 10.37
N ALA A 92 2.81 -9.04 11.57
CA ALA A 92 4.24 -9.10 11.86
C ALA A 92 5.11 -8.37 10.81
N SER A 93 6.12 -9.02 10.24
CA SER A 93 7.03 -8.40 9.26
C SER A 93 6.34 -7.95 7.95
N ILE A 94 5.09 -8.33 7.67
CA ILE A 94 4.34 -7.79 6.53
C ILE A 94 4.12 -6.28 6.68
N THR A 95 4.11 -5.73 7.90
CA THR A 95 4.07 -4.28 8.14
C THR A 95 5.20 -3.54 7.39
N LYS A 96 6.36 -4.17 7.20
CA LYS A 96 7.50 -3.57 6.46
C LYS A 96 7.15 -3.25 5.00
N VAL A 97 6.24 -4.01 4.39
CA VAL A 97 5.77 -3.72 3.03
C VAL A 97 5.08 -2.36 2.98
N MET A 98 4.21 -2.06 3.95
CA MET A 98 3.56 -0.74 4.03
C MET A 98 4.58 0.37 4.29
N THR A 99 5.58 0.13 5.14
CA THR A 99 6.69 1.07 5.36
C THR A 99 7.44 1.37 4.06
N ALA A 100 7.78 0.35 3.27
CA ALA A 100 8.43 0.53 1.98
C ALA A 100 7.54 1.30 0.99
N VAL A 101 6.24 0.97 0.91
CA VAL A 101 5.28 1.65 0.02
C VAL A 101 5.16 3.14 0.36
N VAL A 102 4.95 3.49 1.63
CA VAL A 102 4.86 4.90 2.07
C VAL A 102 6.17 5.64 1.83
N THR A 103 7.32 4.99 2.05
CA THR A 103 8.63 5.61 1.82
C THR A 103 8.87 5.87 0.33
N ALA A 104 8.46 4.94 -0.55
CA ALA A 104 8.55 5.12 -1.99
C ALA A 104 7.60 6.23 -2.50
N ASP A 105 6.38 6.28 -1.97
CA ASP A 105 5.38 7.30 -2.36
C ASP A 105 5.79 8.71 -1.92
N ALA A 106 6.52 8.83 -0.81
CA ALA A 106 7.10 10.10 -0.34
C ALA A 106 8.18 10.67 -1.28
N ARG A 107 8.65 9.92 -2.30
CA ARG A 107 9.64 10.35 -3.30
C ARG A 107 10.93 10.92 -2.70
N LEU A 108 11.35 10.38 -1.57
CA LEU A 108 12.57 10.81 -0.88
C LEU A 108 13.81 10.38 -1.66
N ASN A 109 14.94 11.06 -1.42
CA ASN A 109 16.20 10.70 -2.07
C ASN A 109 16.70 9.36 -1.49
N MET A 110 16.78 8.33 -2.34
CA MET A 110 17.24 7.00 -1.92
C MET A 110 18.75 6.92 -1.68
N SER A 111 19.51 7.89 -2.19
CA SER A 111 20.95 8.03 -1.96
C SER A 111 21.29 8.90 -0.75
N GLU A 112 20.28 9.42 -0.04
CA GLU A 112 20.49 10.18 1.20
C GLU A 112 21.14 9.29 2.26
N GLU A 113 22.22 9.79 2.85
CA GLU A 113 22.93 9.10 3.95
C GLU A 113 22.15 9.30 5.25
N ILE A 114 21.75 8.18 5.86
CA ILE A 114 21.07 8.13 7.15
C ILE A 114 22.07 7.62 8.18
N THR A 115 22.18 8.32 9.31
CA THR A 115 22.99 7.90 10.46
C THR A 115 22.10 7.22 11.47
N LEU A 116 22.45 6.01 11.89
CA LEU A 116 21.66 5.27 12.87
C LEU A 116 21.84 5.88 14.27
N GLU A 117 20.72 6.22 14.89
CA GLU A 117 20.66 6.81 16.23
C GLU A 117 20.37 5.76 17.30
N GLN A 118 20.61 6.12 18.57
CA GLN A 118 20.33 5.23 19.70
C GLN A 118 18.85 4.80 19.77
N ILE A 119 17.95 5.66 19.29
CA ILE A 119 16.51 5.40 19.28
C ILE A 119 16.10 4.34 18.27
N ASP A 120 16.86 4.14 17.19
CA ASP A 120 16.55 3.14 16.15
C ASP A 120 16.68 1.69 16.66
N PHE A 121 17.38 1.52 17.77
CA PHE A 121 17.53 0.25 18.48
C PHE A 121 16.55 0.12 19.67
N ALA A 122 15.82 1.19 20.00
CA ALA A 122 14.85 1.19 21.09
C ALA A 122 13.62 0.36 20.69
N GLY A 123 13.45 -0.80 21.33
CA GLY A 123 12.36 -1.74 21.05
C GLY A 123 12.81 -3.08 20.45
N ALA A 124 14.10 -3.23 20.10
CA ALA A 124 14.65 -4.50 19.63
C ALA A 124 14.66 -5.63 20.69
N GLY A 125 14.27 -5.33 21.95
CA GLY A 125 13.85 -6.33 22.96
C GLY A 125 14.83 -7.48 23.23
N GLY A 126 16.11 -7.33 22.87
CA GLY A 126 17.11 -8.40 22.91
C GLY A 126 16.89 -9.57 21.94
N LYS A 127 15.97 -9.48 20.96
CA LYS A 127 15.69 -10.59 20.03
C LYS A 127 15.54 -10.13 18.57
N ASN A 128 16.49 -10.64 17.78
CA ASN A 128 16.47 -11.08 16.36
C ASN A 128 16.11 -10.15 15.18
N SER A 129 16.45 -8.86 15.23
CA SER A 129 17.03 -8.29 14.00
C SER A 129 18.44 -8.85 13.86
N SER A 130 18.69 -9.71 12.87
CA SER A 130 20.02 -10.29 12.55
C SER A 130 21.03 -9.24 12.04
N SER A 131 20.72 -7.96 12.21
CA SER A 131 21.53 -6.87 11.74
C SER A 131 22.74 -6.68 12.66
N THR A 132 23.93 -6.55 12.07
CA THR A 132 25.17 -6.26 12.81
C THR A 132 25.39 -4.75 12.99
N LEU A 133 24.38 -3.95 12.64
CA LEU A 133 24.43 -2.49 12.68
C LEU A 133 24.56 -1.94 14.09
N ARG A 134 25.28 -0.83 14.21
CA ARG A 134 25.58 -0.12 15.45
C ARG A 134 25.15 1.34 15.34
N VAL A 135 24.98 1.97 16.50
CA VAL A 135 24.76 3.41 16.59
C VAL A 135 25.96 4.13 15.96
N GLY A 136 25.67 5.10 15.10
CA GLY A 136 26.66 5.84 14.33
C GLY A 136 27.03 5.23 12.98
N ASP A 137 26.57 4.01 12.65
CA ASP A 137 26.71 3.49 11.30
C ASP A 137 25.92 4.37 10.32
N LYS A 138 26.47 4.49 9.11
CA LYS A 138 25.92 5.31 8.03
C LYS A 138 25.61 4.42 6.85
N MET A 139 24.43 4.59 6.28
CA MET A 139 24.01 3.88 5.08
C MET A 139 23.01 4.72 4.31
N ASN A 140 22.91 4.46 3.01
CA ASN A 140 21.93 5.17 2.22
C ASN A 140 20.51 4.66 2.54
N ARG A 141 19.50 5.49 2.27
CA ARG A 141 18.09 5.15 2.53
C ARG A 141 17.66 3.82 1.89
N ALA A 142 18.20 3.46 0.71
CA ALA A 142 17.88 2.19 0.06
C ALA A 142 18.43 0.96 0.80
N GLU A 143 19.55 1.09 1.51
CA GLU A 143 20.17 0.01 2.29
C GLU A 143 19.49 -0.21 3.65
N VAL A 144 18.80 0.80 4.19
CA VAL A 144 18.08 0.73 5.47
C VAL A 144 16.71 0.05 5.34
N LEU A 145 16.09 0.12 4.15
CA LEU A 145 14.74 -0.41 3.85
C LEU A 145 14.73 -1.92 3.63
#